data_AF-A0A8X6LKE9-F1
#
_entry.id   AF-A0A8X6LKE9-F1
#
_cell.length_a   1.000
_cell.length_b   1.000
_cell.length_c   1.000
_cell.angle_alpha   90.00
_cell.angle_beta   90.00
_cell.angle_gamma   90.00
#
_symmetry.space_group_name_H-M   'P 1'
#
loop_
_entity.id
_entity.type
_entity.pdbx_description
1 polymer ?
#
loop_
_entity_poly.entity_id
_entity_poly.type
_entity_poly.pdbx_seq_one_letter_code
_entity_poly.pdbx_strand_id
1 'polypeptide(L)'
;MNLRSSQFMGDLTPIRFLPFRLFESTGIDFTGPLTTKCAHKRSVTKFKSYICLFICIATKAVNFEFFSDLSTAAFLAALRRFIARSCPSKIISDNGSNFKGASSYLRELMQLCQQEVQNFISLKGIEWSFIPPYTPLWRSVVVSHQECQTITHKGNQLCTF
;
A
#
# COMPACT_ATOMS: atom_id res chain seq x y z
N MET A 1 -28.81 -2.94 -51.87
CA MET A 1 -27.84 -2.08 -51.16
C MET A 1 -27.48 -2.77 -49.86
N ASN A 2 -26.23 -3.23 -49.70
CA ASN A 2 -25.76 -3.92 -48.49
C ASN A 2 -25.18 -2.89 -47.52
N LEU A 3 -25.91 -2.57 -46.44
CA LEU A 3 -25.38 -1.80 -45.32
C LEU A 3 -24.50 -2.72 -44.47
N ARG A 4 -23.17 -2.65 -44.67
CA ARG A 4 -22.22 -3.25 -43.73
C ARG A 4 -22.25 -2.40 -42.45
N SER A 5 -22.79 -2.94 -41.37
CA SER A 5 -22.71 -2.33 -40.04
C SER A 5 -21.26 -2.37 -39.56
N SER A 6 -20.58 -1.22 -39.53
CA SER A 6 -19.27 -1.09 -38.87
C SER A 6 -19.48 -0.93 -37.37
N GLN A 7 -19.08 -1.93 -36.59
CA GLN A 7 -19.10 -1.86 -35.14
C GLN A 7 -17.98 -0.90 -34.68
N PHE A 8 -18.35 0.27 -34.13
CA PHE A 8 -17.42 1.16 -33.44
C PHE A 8 -17.25 0.67 -32.00
N MET A 9 -16.13 0.01 -31.71
CA MET A 9 -15.72 -0.27 -30.33
C MET A 9 -15.01 0.97 -29.78
N GLY A 10 -15.26 1.30 -28.51
CA GLY A 10 -14.51 2.35 -27.83
C GLY A 10 -13.05 1.93 -27.65
N ASP A 11 -12.13 2.90 -27.74
CA ASP A 11 -10.71 2.65 -27.52
C ASP A 11 -10.48 2.01 -26.15
N LEU A 12 -9.93 0.81 -26.15
CA LEU A 12 -9.54 0.13 -24.94
C LEU A 12 -8.33 0.84 -24.34
N THR A 13 -8.40 1.21 -23.07
CA THR A 13 -7.30 1.89 -22.39
C THR A 13 -6.03 1.03 -22.43
N PRO A 14 -4.85 1.61 -22.76
CA PRO A 14 -3.58 0.89 -22.88
C PRO A 14 -3.17 0.11 -21.62
N ILE A 15 -3.73 0.47 -20.46
CA ILE A 15 -3.58 -0.19 -19.17
C ILE A 15 -3.86 -1.71 -19.24
N ARG A 16 -4.67 -2.18 -20.20
CA ARG A 16 -4.98 -3.62 -20.34
C ARG A 16 -3.97 -4.45 -21.14
N PHE A 17 -3.10 -3.83 -21.93
CA PHE A 17 -2.27 -4.55 -22.92
C PHE A 17 -0.77 -4.43 -22.71
N LEU A 18 -0.33 -3.48 -21.89
CA LEU A 18 1.09 -3.34 -21.57
C LEU A 18 1.47 -4.32 -20.45
N PRO A 19 2.60 -5.05 -20.57
CA PRO A 19 3.11 -5.85 -19.47
C PRO A 19 3.60 -4.91 -18.36
N PHE A 20 2.81 -4.79 -17.29
CA PHE A 20 3.21 -4.04 -16.09
C PHE A 20 3.67 -5.01 -15.00
N ARG A 21 4.73 -4.65 -14.28
CA ARG A 21 5.09 -5.38 -13.05
C ARG A 21 4.08 -4.98 -11.96
N LEU A 22 3.53 -5.98 -11.28
CA LEU A 22 2.68 -5.73 -10.11
C LEU A 22 3.44 -4.88 -9.09
N PHE A 23 2.76 -3.88 -8.53
CA PHE A 23 3.31 -2.95 -7.54
C PHE A 23 4.45 -2.05 -8.02
N GLU A 24 4.72 -1.96 -9.32
CA GLU A 24 5.74 -1.05 -9.87
C GLU A 24 5.46 0.42 -9.51
N SER A 25 4.21 0.85 -9.69
CA SER A 25 3.69 2.09 -9.15
C SER A 25 2.67 1.76 -8.07
N THR A 26 2.94 2.18 -6.84
CA THR A 26 2.15 1.82 -5.66
C THR A 26 1.65 3.07 -4.94
N GLY A 27 0.34 3.11 -4.68
CA GLY A 27 -0.29 4.02 -3.74
C GLY A 27 -0.23 3.46 -2.33
N ILE A 28 0.05 4.30 -1.34
CA ILE A 28 0.01 3.93 0.08
C ILE A 28 -1.10 4.70 0.78
N ASP A 29 -1.89 4.01 1.58
CA ASP A 29 -2.92 4.61 2.44
C ASP A 29 -3.00 3.91 3.80
N PHE A 30 -3.46 4.63 4.81
CA PHE A 30 -3.79 4.05 6.11
C PHE A 30 -5.30 3.88 6.25
N THR A 31 -5.72 2.73 6.78
CA THR A 31 -7.10 2.58 7.23
C THR A 31 -7.33 3.39 8.50
N GLY A 32 -8.61 3.69 8.78
CA GLY A 32 -9.02 4.13 10.10
C GLY A 32 -8.64 3.12 11.19
N PRO A 33 -8.60 3.54 12.48
CA PRO A 33 -8.28 2.66 13.59
C PRO A 33 -9.30 1.54 13.70
N LEU A 34 -8.82 0.29 13.65
CA LEU A 34 -9.59 -0.91 13.91
C LEU A 34 -9.45 -1.28 15.38
N THR A 35 -10.53 -1.77 15.98
CA THR A 35 -10.47 -2.32 17.34
C THR A 35 -10.24 -3.83 17.25
N THR A 36 -9.07 -4.28 17.66
CA THR A 36 -8.72 -5.70 17.67
C THR A 36 -8.77 -6.27 19.07
N LYS A 37 -9.00 -7.58 19.15
CA LYS A 37 -9.00 -8.34 20.40
C LYS A 37 -7.90 -9.40 20.33
N CYS A 38 -7.14 -9.55 21.41
CA CYS A 38 -6.18 -10.66 21.51
C CYS A 38 -6.94 -11.97 21.78
N ALA A 39 -6.83 -12.93 20.86
CA ALA A 39 -7.51 -14.22 20.96
C ALA A 39 -7.14 -15.04 22.21
N HIS A 40 -5.94 -14.82 22.77
CA HIS A 40 -5.30 -15.74 23.71
C HIS A 40 -5.45 -15.34 25.19
N LYS A 41 -5.83 -14.11 25.52
CA LYS A 41 -5.94 -13.68 26.93
C LYS A 41 -7.35 -13.94 27.47
N ARG A 42 -7.44 -14.52 28.68
CA ARG A 42 -8.70 -14.68 29.44
C ARG A 42 -9.39 -13.33 29.74
N SER A 43 -8.63 -12.23 29.72
CA SER A 43 -9.13 -10.87 29.78
C SER A 43 -9.14 -10.24 28.38
N VAL A 44 -10.30 -9.74 27.95
CA VAL A 44 -10.49 -9.10 26.63
C VAL A 44 -9.88 -7.70 26.66
N THR A 45 -8.57 -7.59 26.54
CA THR A 45 -7.93 -6.30 26.31
C THR A 45 -8.11 -5.91 24.84
N LYS A 46 -8.82 -4.81 24.60
CA LYS A 46 -9.01 -4.24 23.27
C LYS A 46 -7.84 -3.31 22.97
N PHE A 47 -7.25 -3.45 21.80
CA PHE A 47 -6.20 -2.55 21.31
C PHE A 47 -6.65 -1.89 20.02
N LYS A 48 -6.23 -0.65 19.80
CA LYS A 48 -6.34 -0.03 18.49
C LYS A 48 -5.28 -0.67 17.60
N SER A 49 -5.64 -0.96 16.37
CA SER A 49 -4.72 -1.46 15.36
C SER A 49 -5.01 -0.77 14.05
N TYR A 50 -4.04 -0.82 13.15
CA TYR A 50 -4.08 -0.07 11.92
C TYR A 50 -3.57 -0.97 10.80
N ILE A 51 -4.07 -0.72 9.60
CA ILE A 51 -3.68 -1.46 8.41
C ILE A 51 -3.12 -0.46 7.40
N CYS A 52 -1.98 -0.80 6.81
CA CYS A 52 -1.38 -0.06 5.71
C CYS A 52 -1.75 -0.80 4.44
N LEU A 53 -2.31 -0.04 3.51
CA LEU A 53 -2.71 -0.50 2.20
C LEU A 53 -1.63 -0.12 1.21
N PHE A 54 -1.02 -1.11 0.59
CA PHE A 54 -0.18 -0.92 -0.59
C PHE A 54 -0.99 -1.32 -1.82
N ILE A 55 -1.38 -0.34 -2.62
CA ILE A 55 -2.30 -0.51 -3.74
C ILE A 55 -1.51 -0.35 -5.04
N CYS A 56 -1.48 -1.37 -5.89
CA CYS A 56 -0.90 -1.26 -7.22
C CYS A 56 -1.76 -0.34 -8.09
N ILE A 57 -1.16 0.70 -8.67
CA ILE A 57 -1.89 1.71 -9.45
C ILE A 57 -2.41 1.11 -10.76
N ALA A 58 -1.62 0.23 -11.39
CA ALA A 58 -1.93 -0.40 -12.68
C ALA A 58 -3.07 -1.42 -12.57
N THR A 59 -3.03 -2.32 -11.58
CA THR A 59 -3.96 -3.46 -11.48
C THR A 59 -4.99 -3.33 -10.37
N LYS A 60 -4.84 -2.34 -9.48
CA LYS A 60 -5.62 -2.20 -8.23
C LYS A 60 -5.47 -3.36 -7.24
N ALA A 61 -4.47 -4.23 -7.42
CA ALA A 61 -4.13 -5.25 -6.43
C ALA A 61 -3.72 -4.60 -5.11
N VAL A 62 -4.18 -5.14 -3.98
CA VAL A 62 -3.92 -4.60 -2.64
C VAL A 62 -3.09 -5.59 -1.83
N ASN A 63 -1.99 -5.11 -1.25
CA ASN A 63 -1.22 -5.81 -0.23
C ASN A 63 -1.44 -5.12 1.12
N PHE A 64 -1.90 -5.90 2.11
CA PHE A 64 -2.25 -5.42 3.44
C PHE A 64 -1.14 -5.78 4.42
N GLU A 65 -0.61 -4.79 5.13
CA GLU A 65 0.31 -5.01 6.24
C GLU A 65 -0.34 -4.46 7.52
N PHE A 66 -0.31 -5.26 8.60
CA PHE A 66 -0.98 -4.95 9.87
C PHE A 66 0.02 -4.46 10.93
N PHE A 67 -0.40 -3.51 11.76
CA PHE A 67 0.38 -3.00 12.89
C PHE A 67 -0.49 -2.69 14.11
N SER A 68 0.09 -2.95 15.28
CA SER A 68 -0.50 -2.70 16.59
C SER A 68 -0.54 -1.21 16.96
N ASP A 69 0.31 -0.40 16.35
CA ASP A 69 0.56 0.98 16.73
C ASP A 69 0.92 1.81 15.48
N LEU A 70 0.51 3.07 15.47
CA LEU A 70 0.75 4.00 14.35
C LEU A 70 2.15 4.65 14.44
N SER A 71 3.12 3.96 15.04
CA SER A 71 4.48 4.48 15.18
C SER A 71 5.23 4.44 13.85
N THR A 72 6.14 5.40 13.67
CA THR A 72 7.01 5.45 12.48
C THR A 72 7.83 4.17 12.32
N ALA A 73 8.30 3.59 13.43
CA ALA A 73 9.09 2.37 13.42
C ALA A 73 8.28 1.16 12.90
N ALA A 74 7.03 1.01 13.35
CA ALA A 74 6.13 -0.04 12.86
C ALA A 74 5.88 0.10 11.36
N PHE A 75 5.63 1.33 10.89
CA PHE A 75 5.43 1.61 9.47
C PHE A 75 6.68 1.32 8.63
N LEU A 76 7.86 1.77 9.06
CA LEU A 76 9.12 1.50 8.37
C LEU A 76 9.41 0.00 8.26
N ALA A 77 9.09 -0.78 9.29
CA ALA A 77 9.22 -2.23 9.24
C ALA A 77 8.30 -2.86 8.19
N ALA A 78 7.04 -2.42 8.11
CA ALA A 78 6.09 -2.87 7.09
C ALA A 78 6.54 -2.47 5.67
N LEU A 79 6.96 -1.22 5.50
CA LEU A 79 7.49 -0.70 4.24
C LEU A 79 8.70 -1.50 3.76
N ARG A 80 9.62 -1.86 4.68
CA ARG A 80 10.77 -2.71 4.35
C ARG A 80 10.37 -4.09 3.84
N ARG A 81 9.39 -4.74 4.48
CA ARG A 81 8.85 -6.03 4.02
C ARG A 81 8.19 -5.91 2.65
N PHE A 82 7.48 -4.82 2.41
CA PHE A 82 6.85 -4.54 1.13
C PHE A 82 7.91 -4.35 0.01
N ILE A 83 8.90 -3.48 0.23
CA ILE A 83 9.97 -3.22 -0.75
C ILE A 83 10.73 -4.51 -1.09
N ALA A 84 11.08 -5.31 -0.08
CA ALA A 84 11.81 -6.56 -0.29
C ALA A 84 11.03 -7.60 -1.13
N ARG A 85 9.69 -7.52 -1.15
CA ARG A 85 8.83 -8.45 -1.88
C ARG A 85 8.44 -7.94 -3.28
N SER A 86 8.18 -6.64 -3.38
CA SER A 86 7.53 -6.03 -4.54
C SER A 86 8.47 -5.20 -5.40
N CYS A 87 9.60 -4.74 -4.86
CA CYS A 87 10.58 -3.87 -5.53
C CYS A 87 9.91 -2.70 -6.30
N PRO A 88 9.14 -1.84 -5.62
CA PRO A 88 8.40 -0.76 -6.29
C PRO A 88 9.36 0.27 -6.89
N SER A 89 9.05 0.78 -8.08
CA SER A 89 9.79 1.89 -8.70
C SER A 89 9.24 3.25 -8.25
N LYS A 90 7.94 3.32 -7.94
CA LYS A 90 7.28 4.56 -7.54
C LYS A 90 6.31 4.33 -6.39
N ILE A 91 6.40 5.19 -5.39
CA ILE A 91 5.50 5.25 -4.24
C ILE A 91 4.77 6.59 -4.26
N ILE A 92 3.45 6.54 -4.07
CA ILE A 92 2.60 7.72 -3.98
C ILE A 92 1.82 7.66 -2.68
N SER A 93 1.86 8.71 -1.86
CA SER A 93 1.15 8.77 -0.58
C SER A 93 0.46 10.12 -0.39
N ASP A 94 -0.42 10.20 0.61
CA ASP A 94 -0.86 11.51 1.10
C ASP A 94 0.21 12.20 1.98
N ASN A 95 -0.08 13.44 2.35
CA ASN A 95 0.82 14.31 3.12
C ASN A 95 0.87 13.99 4.63
N GLY A 96 0.43 12.80 5.05
CA GLY A 96 0.52 12.33 6.42
C GLY A 96 1.95 12.40 6.98
N SER A 97 2.07 12.76 8.26
CA SER A 97 3.36 12.93 8.95
C SER A 97 4.21 11.65 8.90
N ASN A 98 3.58 10.49 9.06
CA ASN A 98 4.26 9.19 8.99
C ASN A 98 4.89 8.95 7.61
N PHE A 99 4.20 9.30 6.54
CA PHE A 99 4.70 9.14 5.17
C PHE A 99 5.80 10.14 4.86
N LYS A 100 5.68 11.39 5.33
CA LYS A 100 6.75 12.39 5.22
C LYS A 100 8.02 11.92 5.93
N GLY A 101 7.89 11.44 7.17
CA GLY A 101 9.01 10.87 7.92
C GLY A 101 9.66 9.69 7.21
N ALA A 102 8.87 8.75 6.71
CA ALA A 102 9.38 7.59 5.99
C ALA A 102 10.05 7.94 4.66
N SER A 103 9.49 8.90 3.91
CA SER A 103 10.10 9.39 2.66
C SER A 103 11.47 10.04 2.91
N SER A 104 11.60 10.78 4.02
CA SER A 104 12.86 11.39 4.43
C SER A 104 13.87 10.32 4.82
N TYR A 105 13.44 9.33 5.62
CA TYR A 105 14.28 8.21 6.04
C TYR A 105 14.78 7.38 4.85
N LEU A 106 13.92 7.07 3.88
CA LEU A 106 14.34 6.38 2.66
C LEU A 106 15.36 7.19 1.85
N ARG A 107 15.13 8.50 1.71
CA ARG A 107 16.07 9.38 1.00
C ARG A 107 17.43 9.40 1.67
N GLU A 108 17.47 9.48 2.99
CA GLU A 108 18.70 9.45 3.78
C GLU A 108 19.43 8.10 3.62
N LEU A 109 18.71 6.97 3.72
CA LEU A 109 19.28 5.65 3.48
C LEU A 109 19.88 5.52 2.07
N MET A 110 19.21 6.04 1.05
CA MET A 110 19.73 6.05 -0.32
C MET A 110 20.98 6.92 -0.49
N GLN A 111 21.18 7.93 0.35
CA GLN A 111 22.40 8.75 0.33
C GLN A 111 23.56 8.08 1.07
N LEU A 112 23.28 7.34 2.14
CA LEU A 112 24.30 6.68 2.97
C LEU A 112 24.82 5.37 2.36
N CYS A 113 24.00 4.64 1.59
CA CYS A 113 24.40 3.37 1.01
C CYS A 113 25.16 3.54 -0.32
N GLN A 114 26.21 2.72 -0.54
CA GLN A 114 26.86 2.60 -1.85
C GLN A 114 25.91 2.02 -2.90
N GLN A 115 26.16 2.28 -4.19
CA GLN A 115 25.25 1.86 -5.26
C GLN A 115 25.07 0.33 -5.34
N GLU A 116 26.11 -0.47 -5.07
CA GLU A 116 25.98 -1.93 -5.06
C GLU A 116 25.03 -2.40 -3.96
N VAL A 117 25.12 -1.77 -2.78
CA VAL A 117 24.24 -2.06 -1.63
C VAL A 117 22.82 -1.66 -1.95
N GLN A 118 22.59 -0.48 -2.56
CA GLN A 118 21.27 -0.02 -2.97
C GLN A 118 20.59 -0.95 -3.99
N ASN A 119 21.37 -1.48 -4.94
CA ASN A 119 20.90 -2.48 -5.91
C ASN A 119 20.52 -3.77 -5.21
N PHE A 120 21.35 -4.25 -4.29
CA PHE A 120 21.12 -5.49 -3.54
C PHE A 120 19.82 -5.44 -2.72
N ILE A 121 19.53 -4.31 -2.08
CA ILE A 121 18.33 -4.12 -1.25
C ILE A 121 17.13 -3.58 -2.02
N SER A 122 17.19 -3.50 -3.35
CA SER A 122 16.13 -2.96 -4.22
C SER A 122 15.66 -1.55 -3.83
N LEU A 123 16.55 -0.73 -3.25
CA LEU A 123 16.27 0.67 -2.90
C LEU A 123 16.62 1.64 -4.04
N LYS A 124 17.45 1.21 -5.01
CA LYS A 124 17.84 2.09 -6.11
C LYS A 124 16.62 2.45 -6.96
N GLY A 125 16.38 3.74 -7.14
CA GLY A 125 15.39 4.26 -8.08
C GLY A 125 13.96 4.35 -7.56
N ILE A 126 13.71 4.15 -6.26
CA ILE A 126 12.37 4.38 -5.70
C ILE A 126 12.07 5.87 -5.68
N GLU A 127 11.14 6.31 -6.53
CA GLU A 127 10.62 7.67 -6.52
C GLU A 127 9.45 7.78 -5.54
N TRP A 128 9.54 8.68 -4.55
CA TRP A 128 8.43 8.98 -3.64
C TRP A 128 7.77 10.31 -4.02
N SER A 129 6.45 10.30 -4.20
CA SER A 129 5.65 11.49 -4.52
C SER A 129 4.46 11.65 -3.58
N PHE A 130 4.07 12.90 -3.33
CA PHE A 130 2.95 13.24 -2.45
C PHE A 130 1.79 13.79 -3.27
N ILE A 131 0.58 13.30 -3.01
CA ILE A 131 -0.61 13.84 -3.67
C ILE A 131 -0.98 15.21 -3.09
N PRO A 132 -1.55 16.11 -3.91
CA PRO A 132 -2.16 17.33 -3.40
C PRO A 132 -3.26 16.98 -2.39
N PRO A 133 -3.44 17.79 -1.32
CA PRO A 133 -4.51 17.57 -0.37
C PRO A 133 -5.87 17.48 -1.07
N TYR A 134 -6.75 16.61 -0.58
CA TYR A 134 -8.12 16.39 -1.09
C TYR A 134 -8.24 15.71 -2.46
N THR A 135 -7.19 15.06 -2.99
CA THR A 135 -7.28 14.31 -4.26
C THR A 135 -7.76 12.86 -4.02
N PRO A 136 -8.94 12.44 -4.53
CA PRO A 136 -9.43 11.07 -4.38
C PRO A 136 -8.82 10.14 -5.44
N LEU A 137 -7.55 9.76 -5.25
CA LEU A 137 -6.80 8.98 -6.26
C LEU A 137 -7.12 7.47 -6.19
N TRP A 138 -6.96 6.85 -5.01
CA TRP A 138 -7.27 5.43 -4.76
C TRP A 138 -8.16 5.21 -3.53
N ARG A 139 -8.58 6.29 -2.86
CA ARG A 139 -9.44 6.22 -1.67
C ARG A 139 -10.75 5.48 -1.90
N SER A 140 -11.27 5.45 -3.13
CA SER A 140 -12.48 4.69 -3.47
C SER A 140 -12.33 3.17 -3.24
N VAL A 141 -11.11 2.60 -3.32
CA VAL A 141 -10.85 1.19 -2.98
C VAL A 141 -11.02 0.96 -1.47
N VAL A 142 -10.57 1.93 -0.67
CA VAL A 142 -10.53 1.85 0.80
C VAL A 142 -11.94 1.94 1.41
N VAL A 143 -12.84 2.72 0.81
CA VAL A 143 -14.21 2.93 1.31
C VAL A 143 -15.06 1.64 1.32
N SER A 144 -14.74 0.65 0.48
CA SER A 144 -15.51 -0.60 0.39
C SER A 144 -15.23 -1.63 1.49
N HIS A 145 -14.14 -1.52 2.24
CA HIS A 145 -13.71 -2.53 3.22
C HIS A 145 -13.87 -2.08 4.69
N GLN A 146 -14.55 -0.95 4.95
CA GLN A 146 -14.79 -0.44 6.30
C GLN A 146 -16.12 -0.89 6.93
N GLU A 147 -16.75 -1.93 6.41
CA GLU A 147 -17.85 -2.59 7.13
C GLU A 147 -17.29 -3.40 8.31
N CYS A 148 -17.42 -2.81 9.49
CA CYS A 148 -17.35 -3.38 10.83
C CYS A 148 -17.09 -4.89 10.92
N GLN A 149 -15.82 -5.31 11.05
CA GLN A 149 -15.49 -6.63 11.56
C GLN A 149 -14.45 -6.52 12.69
N THR A 150 -14.78 -7.14 13.83
CA THR A 150 -13.84 -7.30 14.94
C THR A 150 -12.81 -8.34 14.54
N ILE A 151 -11.64 -7.91 14.04
CA ILE A 151 -10.60 -8.84 13.59
C ILE A 151 -9.84 -9.39 14.81
N THR A 152 -9.72 -10.71 14.87
CA THR A 152 -9.02 -11.42 15.94
C THR A 152 -7.62 -11.77 15.46
N HIS A 153 -6.58 -11.33 16.19
CA HIS A 153 -5.18 -11.46 15.80
C HIS A 153 -4.52 -12.62 16.56
N LYS A 154 -3.80 -13.50 15.85
CA LYS A 154 -3.04 -14.63 16.42
C LYS A 154 -1.58 -14.54 15.97
N GLY A 155 -0.78 -13.70 16.65
CA GLY A 155 0.50 -13.24 16.07
C GLY A 155 0.26 -12.48 14.76
N ASN A 156 1.26 -12.27 13.88
CA ASN A 156 1.16 -11.44 12.65
C ASN A 156 0.12 -11.86 11.58
N GLN A 157 -0.82 -12.74 11.88
CA GLN A 157 -1.87 -13.20 10.97
C GLN A 157 -3.26 -12.81 11.47
N LEU A 158 -4.10 -12.37 10.53
CA LEU A 158 -5.51 -12.06 10.75
C LEU A 158 -6.32 -13.36 10.63
N CYS A 159 -7.07 -13.70 11.67
CA CYS A 159 -8.07 -14.75 11.62
C CYS A 159 -9.46 -14.09 11.67
N THR A 160 -10.16 -14.11 10.53
CA THR A 160 -11.59 -13.79 10.43
C THR A 160 -12.38 -15.10 10.47
N PHE A 161 -13.41 -15.17 11.31
CA PHE A 161 -14.44 -16.21 11.25
C PHE A 161 -15.64 -15.68 10.47
#